data_AF-A0A6N8AYS8-F1
#
_entry.id   AF-A0A6N8AYS8-F1
#
_cell.length_a   1.000
_cell.length_b   1.000
_cell.length_c   1.000
_cell.angle_alpha   90.00
_cell.angle_beta   90.00
_cell.angle_gamma   90.00
#
_symmetry.space_group_name_H-M   'P 1'
#
loop_
_entity.id
_entity.type
_entity.pdbx_description
1 polymer ?
#
loop_
_entity_poly.entity_id
_entity_poly.type
_entity_poly.pdbx_seq_one_letter_code
_entity_poly.pdbx_strand_id
1 'polypeptide(L)'
;MTAAAATVPPSPLPEDRRALLARLVEGLDGNSLWWLSGFAAGLAQGHPPPSLAVIPGGQPAAPASGRLTIVYGSQTGNARRAAEQLAGDAEAAGLAVRLLRADAYPTRELAGERLLYIVISTQGEGDPPDDAIGLVEFIGGRRAPKLPELSYAVLGLGDSSYADFCGIGRRLDARLAELGARRLQPLGEADLDIDSVATPWRSRALADARQVLGEAAATTASNVTPLRHGHGTAYSAQHPFAAELLARQPISGRDFKGPAFGHYGRFDKRVHHLELSLEGSGLHYEPGDALGIVHRNPPQLVDAILAATGLDGDTGVSHGGHERPLAQWLGEHRELTRISRPLLATVAERSGSADLAGLLEPARSGELAAVFADHQLVDVLHRWPADWDATALVAALRPAAHRLYSIASSRRRVGEEVHLTVDELAYDAHGRGHVGAASGFLAALQEGAQVPVFVEPNERFRVPADASRDIIMIGPGTGVAPFRGFVQERAETGATGRNWLFFGARHFNSDFLYQVEWQEALQKKELHRLDLAFSRDPLKSPHMDARAGSQQRFYVQQRLRERGRDLYDWLQGGAHLYVCGAIAMGRDVHAALLDVVAAHNGGDAEAAAGYLSALQREGRYARDVY
;
A
#
# COMPACT_ATOMS: atom_id res chain seq x y z
N MET A 1 -61.93 8.28 -10.30
CA MET A 1 -60.55 7.76 -10.44
C MET A 1 -60.02 7.52 -9.04
N THR A 2 -60.05 6.26 -8.62
CA THR A 2 -59.60 5.80 -7.30
C THR A 2 -58.07 5.82 -7.26
N ALA A 3 -57.50 6.64 -6.38
CA ALA A 3 -56.07 6.64 -6.11
C ALA A 3 -55.66 5.27 -5.57
N ALA A 4 -54.67 4.64 -6.20
CA ALA A 4 -54.13 3.38 -5.76
C ALA A 4 -53.50 3.58 -4.37
N ALA A 5 -53.96 2.81 -3.38
CA ALA A 5 -53.36 2.80 -2.05
C ALA A 5 -51.88 2.39 -2.18
N ALA A 6 -50.98 3.23 -1.67
CA ALA A 6 -49.55 2.93 -1.66
C ALA A 6 -49.30 1.61 -0.92
N THR A 7 -48.79 0.61 -1.62
CA THR A 7 -48.43 -0.67 -1.05
C THR A 7 -47.25 -0.49 -0.10
N VAL A 8 -47.49 -0.66 1.19
CA VAL A 8 -46.45 -0.63 2.24
C VAL A 8 -45.54 -1.86 2.05
N PRO A 9 -44.20 -1.70 2.02
CA PRO A 9 -43.28 -2.82 1.94
C PRO A 9 -43.41 -3.76 3.17
N PRO A 10 -42.92 -5.01 3.09
CA PRO A 10 -43.01 -5.95 4.21
C PRO A 10 -42.40 -5.34 5.48
N SER A 11 -43.21 -5.19 6.53
CA SER A 11 -42.83 -4.53 7.78
C SER A 11 -42.97 -5.48 8.99
N PRO A 12 -42.07 -5.48 9.97
CA PRO A 12 -42.19 -6.33 11.16
C PRO A 12 -43.33 -5.91 12.12
N LEU A 13 -44.07 -4.84 11.82
CA LEU A 13 -45.17 -4.34 12.64
C LEU A 13 -46.46 -5.17 12.46
N PRO A 14 -47.27 -5.39 13.54
CA PRO A 14 -48.61 -5.95 13.45
C PRO A 14 -49.53 -5.16 12.51
N GLU A 15 -50.53 -5.82 11.93
CA GLU A 15 -51.36 -5.27 10.85
C GLU A 15 -52.16 -4.02 11.25
N ASP A 16 -52.63 -3.95 12.51
CA ASP A 16 -53.29 -2.77 13.08
C ASP A 16 -52.35 -1.56 13.19
N ARG A 17 -51.05 -1.80 13.42
CA ARG A 17 -50.02 -0.75 13.50
C ARG A 17 -49.51 -0.32 12.13
N ARG A 18 -49.49 -1.24 11.16
CA ARG A 18 -49.16 -0.91 9.76
C ARG A 18 -50.16 0.08 9.16
N ALA A 19 -51.46 -0.10 9.41
CA ALA A 19 -52.50 0.82 8.92
C ALA A 19 -52.35 2.24 9.51
N LEU A 20 -51.94 2.35 10.78
CA LEU A 20 -51.68 3.63 11.43
C LEU A 20 -50.40 4.30 10.91
N LEU A 21 -49.34 3.53 10.67
CA LEU A 21 -48.11 4.05 10.08
C LEU A 21 -48.35 4.56 8.66
N ALA A 22 -49.08 3.81 7.84
CA ALA A 22 -49.44 4.22 6.48
C ALA A 22 -50.20 5.56 6.46
N ARG A 23 -51.14 5.75 7.39
CA ARG A 23 -51.87 7.02 7.57
C ARG A 23 -50.99 8.15 8.11
N LEU A 24 -50.02 7.85 8.98
CA LEU A 24 -49.13 8.85 9.56
C LEU A 24 -48.19 9.47 8.52
N VAL A 25 -47.73 8.66 7.56
CA VAL A 25 -46.80 9.10 6.51
C VAL A 25 -47.49 9.59 5.24
N GLU A 26 -48.81 9.44 5.16
CA GLU A 26 -49.61 9.86 4.01
C GLU A 26 -49.58 11.39 3.83
N GLY A 27 -49.07 11.85 2.68
CA GLY A 27 -49.00 13.27 2.34
C GLY A 27 -47.83 14.06 2.94
N LEU A 28 -46.88 13.40 3.64
CA LEU A 28 -45.66 14.05 4.14
C LEU A 28 -44.62 14.25 3.03
N ASP A 29 -43.88 15.36 3.12
CA ASP A 29 -42.76 15.67 2.22
C ASP A 29 -41.46 14.97 2.65
N GLY A 30 -40.45 15.00 1.76
CA GLY A 30 -39.19 14.27 1.97
C GLY A 30 -38.44 14.66 3.25
N ASN A 31 -38.49 15.94 3.63
CA ASN A 31 -37.83 16.41 4.86
C ASN A 31 -38.55 15.92 6.11
N SER A 32 -39.89 15.91 6.11
CA SER A 32 -40.69 15.40 7.23
C SER A 32 -40.49 13.90 7.43
N LEU A 33 -40.37 13.14 6.34
CA LEU A 33 -40.08 11.69 6.40
C LEU A 33 -38.68 11.41 6.95
N TRP A 34 -37.66 12.18 6.55
CA TRP A 34 -36.31 12.07 7.11
C TRP A 34 -36.26 12.42 8.59
N TRP A 35 -36.97 13.46 9.02
CA TRP A 35 -37.08 13.81 10.43
C TRP A 35 -37.78 12.71 11.24
N LEU A 36 -38.88 12.14 10.72
CA LEU A 36 -39.58 11.02 11.36
C LEU A 36 -38.70 9.78 11.52
N SER A 37 -37.85 9.49 10.52
CA SER A 37 -36.84 8.43 10.59
C SER A 37 -35.83 8.67 11.71
N GLY A 38 -35.33 9.91 11.85
CA GLY A 38 -34.44 10.29 12.95
C GLY A 38 -35.11 10.22 14.32
N PHE A 39 -36.37 10.64 14.43
CA PHE A 39 -37.17 10.57 15.65
C PHE A 39 -37.42 9.11 16.08
N ALA A 40 -37.80 8.23 15.15
CA ALA A 40 -37.98 6.80 15.41
C ALA A 40 -36.67 6.11 15.80
N ALA A 41 -35.55 6.46 15.16
CA ALA A 41 -34.22 5.97 15.53
C ALA A 41 -33.81 6.45 16.94
N GLY A 42 -34.13 7.70 17.30
CA GLY A 42 -33.91 8.24 18.64
C GLY A 42 -34.75 7.52 19.71
N LEU A 43 -36.01 7.23 19.42
CA LEU A 43 -36.86 6.42 20.31
C LEU A 43 -36.35 4.98 20.44
N ALA A 44 -35.81 4.39 19.37
CA ALA A 44 -35.21 3.05 19.39
C ALA A 44 -33.94 3.00 20.25
N GLN A 45 -33.19 4.10 20.39
CA GLN A 45 -32.06 4.18 21.33
C GLN A 45 -32.50 4.30 22.81
N GLY A 46 -33.76 4.69 23.06
CA GLY A 46 -34.37 4.72 24.39
C GLY A 46 -34.98 3.39 24.85
N HIS A 47 -35.11 2.41 23.94
CA HIS A 47 -35.54 1.05 24.25
C HIS A 47 -34.33 0.10 24.18
N PRO A 48 -33.92 -0.52 25.30
CA PRO A 48 -32.87 -1.53 25.23
C PRO A 48 -33.35 -2.69 24.35
N PRO A 49 -32.45 -3.32 23.55
CA PRO A 49 -32.81 -4.53 22.82
C PRO A 49 -33.32 -5.59 23.81
N PRO A 50 -34.20 -6.52 23.40
CA PRO A 50 -34.71 -7.55 24.29
C PRO A 50 -33.54 -8.32 24.89
N SER A 51 -33.38 -8.13 26.20
CA SER A 51 -32.53 -8.94 27.04
C SER A 51 -33.12 -10.35 27.04
N LEU A 52 -32.38 -11.31 26.47
CA LEU A 52 -32.60 -12.72 26.77
C LEU A 52 -32.53 -12.87 28.29
N ALA A 53 -33.62 -13.37 28.87
CA ALA A 53 -33.81 -13.46 30.31
C ALA A 53 -32.66 -14.23 30.97
N VAL A 54 -32.03 -13.56 31.92
CA VAL A 54 -31.15 -14.13 32.93
C VAL A 54 -32.01 -15.05 33.82
N ILE A 55 -31.64 -16.33 33.87
CA ILE A 55 -32.10 -17.27 34.91
C ILE A 55 -31.61 -16.72 36.26
N PRO A 56 -32.47 -16.56 37.29
CA PRO A 56 -32.05 -16.10 38.59
C PRO A 56 -31.27 -17.22 39.29
N GLY A 57 -29.94 -17.14 39.19
CA GLY A 57 -29.02 -18.15 39.71
C GLY A 57 -27.80 -18.32 38.82
N GLY A 58 -27.02 -17.26 38.64
CA GLY A 58 -25.73 -17.31 37.98
C GLY A 58 -24.78 -16.36 38.69
N GLN A 59 -23.72 -16.92 39.28
CA GLN A 59 -22.60 -16.20 39.88
C GLN A 59 -22.01 -15.14 38.91
N PRO A 60 -21.25 -14.14 39.43
CA PRO A 60 -20.57 -13.15 38.59
C PRO A 60 -19.95 -13.78 37.34
N ALA A 61 -20.20 -13.17 36.18
CA ALA A 61 -19.76 -13.67 34.89
C ALA A 61 -18.29 -14.12 34.96
N ALA A 62 -18.09 -15.41 34.68
CA ALA A 62 -16.78 -16.00 34.54
C ALA A 62 -15.98 -15.26 33.45
N PRO A 63 -14.64 -15.19 33.57
CA PRO A 63 -13.77 -14.58 32.55
C PRO A 63 -14.04 -15.19 31.17
N ALA A 64 -13.92 -14.37 30.12
CA ALA A 64 -14.13 -14.78 28.73
C ALA A 64 -13.40 -16.10 28.42
N SER A 65 -14.16 -17.15 28.11
CA SER A 65 -13.61 -18.38 27.55
C SER A 65 -12.89 -18.04 26.23
N GLY A 66 -11.69 -18.57 26.06
CA GLY A 66 -10.66 -18.01 25.18
C GLY A 66 -11.06 -17.83 23.71
N ARG A 67 -10.76 -16.66 23.15
CA ARG A 67 -10.83 -16.35 21.71
C ARG A 67 -9.43 -16.03 21.18
N LEU A 68 -9.19 -16.28 19.90
CA LEU A 68 -8.01 -15.82 19.18
C LEU A 68 -8.29 -14.44 18.58
N THR A 69 -7.57 -13.42 19.02
CA THR A 69 -7.60 -12.09 18.38
C THR A 69 -6.43 -12.00 17.38
N ILE A 70 -6.74 -11.70 16.12
CA ILE A 70 -5.74 -11.48 15.06
C ILE A 70 -5.81 -10.00 14.66
N VAL A 71 -4.69 -9.30 14.78
CA VAL A 71 -4.57 -7.90 14.37
C VAL A 71 -3.61 -7.78 13.21
N TYR A 72 -4.00 -7.10 12.14
CA TYR A 72 -3.11 -6.86 11.01
C TYR A 72 -2.86 -5.38 10.73
N GLY A 73 -1.63 -5.08 10.29
CA GLY A 73 -1.24 -3.76 9.76
C GLY A 73 -0.66 -3.92 8.36
N SER A 74 -1.25 -3.25 7.36
CA SER A 74 -0.90 -3.47 5.96
C SER A 74 -0.99 -2.20 5.11
N GLN A 75 0.05 -1.97 4.30
CA GLN A 75 0.05 -0.87 3.33
C GLN A 75 -0.54 -1.32 1.98
N THR A 76 -0.05 -2.43 1.44
CA THR A 76 -0.39 -2.94 0.11
C THR A 76 -1.24 -4.23 0.14
N GLY A 77 -1.89 -4.53 1.27
CA GLY A 77 -2.79 -5.68 1.40
C GLY A 77 -2.12 -7.05 1.68
N ASN A 78 -0.81 -7.19 1.50
CA ASN A 78 -0.08 -8.45 1.77
C ASN A 78 -0.29 -9.01 3.18
N ALA A 79 -0.12 -8.17 4.22
CA ALA A 79 -0.32 -8.59 5.61
C ALA A 79 -1.80 -8.86 5.93
N ARG A 80 -2.72 -8.11 5.30
CA ARG A 80 -4.17 -8.37 5.39
C ARG A 80 -4.49 -9.77 4.86
N ARG A 81 -4.03 -10.11 3.65
CA ARG A 81 -4.27 -11.44 3.04
C ARG A 81 -3.73 -12.57 3.91
N ALA A 82 -2.51 -12.44 4.44
CA ALA A 82 -1.94 -13.45 5.34
C ALA A 82 -2.74 -13.60 6.66
N ALA A 83 -3.28 -12.51 7.20
CA ALA A 83 -4.12 -12.53 8.39
C ALA A 83 -5.52 -13.12 8.13
N GLU A 84 -6.13 -12.80 6.99
CA GLU A 84 -7.42 -13.36 6.55
C GLU A 84 -7.31 -14.88 6.32
N GLN A 85 -6.21 -15.35 5.72
CA GLN A 85 -5.94 -16.78 5.59
C GLN A 85 -5.82 -17.47 6.95
N LEU A 86 -5.03 -16.89 7.88
CA LEU A 86 -4.89 -17.43 9.24
C LEU A 86 -6.23 -17.47 9.99
N ALA A 87 -7.05 -16.43 9.83
CA ALA A 87 -8.39 -16.38 10.41
C ALA A 87 -9.28 -17.49 9.84
N GLY A 88 -9.31 -17.66 8.52
CA GLY A 88 -10.06 -18.72 7.86
C GLY A 88 -9.62 -20.12 8.29
N ASP A 89 -8.31 -20.37 8.38
CA ASP A 89 -7.75 -21.64 8.85
C ASP A 89 -8.15 -21.94 10.32
N ALA A 90 -8.16 -20.91 11.18
CA ALA A 90 -8.55 -21.02 12.59
C ALA A 90 -10.06 -21.20 12.78
N GLU A 91 -10.89 -20.53 11.99
CA GLU A 91 -12.35 -20.71 11.98
C GLU A 91 -12.74 -22.10 11.46
N ALA A 92 -12.10 -22.57 10.38
CA ALA A 92 -12.27 -23.92 9.86
C ALA A 92 -11.84 -25.00 10.88
N ALA A 93 -10.92 -24.64 11.77
CA ALA A 93 -10.51 -25.47 12.90
C ALA A 93 -11.43 -25.41 14.13
N GLY A 94 -12.53 -24.64 14.07
CA GLY A 94 -13.50 -24.50 15.16
C GLY A 94 -13.10 -23.55 16.28
N LEU A 95 -12.09 -22.68 16.06
CA LEU A 95 -11.68 -21.67 17.03
C LEU A 95 -12.54 -20.41 16.89
N ALA A 96 -12.84 -19.76 18.02
CA ALA A 96 -13.46 -18.43 18.00
C ALA A 96 -12.41 -17.38 17.62
N VAL A 97 -12.56 -16.75 16.45
CA VAL A 97 -11.60 -15.78 15.91
C VAL A 97 -12.20 -14.38 15.88
N ARG A 98 -11.37 -13.38 16.21
CA ARG A 98 -11.64 -11.96 16.02
C ARG A 98 -10.54 -11.36 15.16
N LEU A 99 -10.81 -11.13 13.88
CA LEU A 99 -9.90 -10.46 12.96
C LEU A 99 -10.16 -8.94 12.97
N LEU A 100 -9.12 -8.14 13.19
CA LEU A 100 -9.19 -6.69 13.20
C LEU A 100 -8.01 -6.07 12.44
N ARG A 101 -8.28 -4.95 11.78
CA ARG A 101 -7.23 -4.04 11.33
C ARG A 101 -6.67 -3.25 12.53
N ALA A 102 -5.39 -2.89 12.46
CA ALA A 102 -4.69 -2.25 13.58
C ALA A 102 -5.32 -0.94 14.07
N ASP A 103 -5.83 -0.10 13.16
CA ASP A 103 -6.52 1.16 13.49
C ASP A 103 -7.92 0.97 14.10
N ALA A 104 -8.55 -0.17 13.84
CA ALA A 104 -9.84 -0.57 14.39
C ALA A 104 -9.69 -1.31 15.74
N TYR A 105 -8.48 -1.66 16.14
CA TYR A 105 -8.21 -2.37 17.39
C TYR A 105 -8.32 -1.43 18.61
N PRO A 106 -9.26 -1.67 19.55
CA PRO A 106 -9.39 -0.82 20.73
C PRO A 106 -8.25 -1.11 21.71
N THR A 107 -7.22 -0.28 21.72
CA THR A 107 -5.99 -0.47 22.53
C THR A 107 -6.22 -0.70 24.02
N ARG A 108 -7.30 -0.16 24.58
CA ARG A 108 -7.75 -0.39 25.97
C ARG A 108 -8.05 -1.86 26.30
N GLU A 109 -8.36 -2.67 25.29
CA GLU A 109 -8.70 -4.09 25.44
C GLU A 109 -7.46 -4.98 25.58
N LEU A 110 -6.26 -4.47 25.26
CA LEU A 110 -5.00 -5.24 25.26
C LEU A 110 -4.71 -5.92 26.61
N ALA A 111 -5.03 -5.26 27.73
CA ALA A 111 -4.82 -5.83 29.07
C ALA A 111 -5.72 -7.07 29.36
N GLY A 112 -6.85 -7.18 28.66
CA GLY A 112 -7.80 -8.28 28.80
C GLY A 112 -7.61 -9.41 27.78
N GLU A 113 -6.75 -9.22 26.77
CA GLU A 113 -6.49 -10.25 25.77
C GLU A 113 -5.71 -11.43 26.37
N ARG A 114 -5.98 -12.62 25.85
CA ARG A 114 -5.36 -13.89 26.29
C ARG A 114 -4.53 -14.53 25.17
N LEU A 115 -4.99 -14.42 23.94
CA LEU A 115 -4.29 -14.90 22.76
C LEU A 115 -4.36 -13.84 21.64
N LEU A 116 -3.20 -13.25 21.31
CA LEU A 116 -3.08 -12.20 20.30
C LEU A 116 -2.05 -12.59 19.23
N TYR A 117 -2.47 -12.66 17.97
CA TYR A 117 -1.56 -12.75 16.83
C TYR A 117 -1.50 -11.42 16.10
N ILE A 118 -0.29 -10.97 15.75
CA ILE A 118 -0.07 -9.75 14.98
C ILE A 118 0.58 -10.10 13.63
N VAL A 119 -0.03 -9.66 12.54
CA VAL A 119 0.51 -9.81 11.18
C VAL A 119 0.76 -8.41 10.61
N ILE A 120 2.02 -8.01 10.43
CA ILE A 120 2.34 -6.60 10.14
C ILE A 120 3.48 -6.45 9.14
N SER A 121 3.34 -5.53 8.19
CA SER A 121 4.42 -5.17 7.26
C SER A 121 5.29 -4.02 7.76
N THR A 122 6.58 -3.98 7.42
CA THR A 122 7.44 -2.79 7.60
C THR A 122 7.50 -2.00 6.29
N GLN A 123 7.43 -0.67 6.35
CA GLN A 123 7.49 0.24 5.20
C GLN A 123 8.82 1.01 5.18
N GLY A 124 9.33 1.28 3.97
CA GLY A 124 10.49 2.16 3.75
C GLY A 124 11.69 1.86 4.65
N GLU A 125 12.09 2.86 5.44
CA GLU A 125 13.27 2.83 6.32
C GLU A 125 12.99 2.24 7.72
N GLY A 126 11.89 1.49 7.88
CA GLY A 126 11.51 0.91 9.17
C GLY A 126 10.20 1.45 9.76
N ASP A 127 9.37 2.13 8.99
CA ASP A 127 8.11 2.69 9.48
C ASP A 127 7.00 1.63 9.52
N PRO A 128 6.01 1.73 10.44
CA PRO A 128 4.81 0.90 10.37
C PRO A 128 3.92 1.32 9.19
N PRO A 129 3.00 0.45 8.73
CA PRO A 129 1.99 0.82 7.77
C PRO A 129 1.03 1.85 8.39
N ASP A 130 0.36 2.63 7.55
CA ASP A 130 -0.45 3.76 8.00
C ASP A 130 -1.57 3.37 8.97
N ASP A 131 -2.18 2.18 8.80
CA ASP A 131 -3.16 1.67 9.78
C ASP A 131 -2.57 1.29 11.14
N ALA A 132 -1.28 1.02 11.21
CA ALA A 132 -0.68 0.44 12.40
C ALA A 132 0.12 1.44 13.23
N ILE A 133 0.34 2.67 12.75
CA ILE A 133 1.08 3.72 13.47
C ILE A 133 0.58 3.83 14.92
N GLY A 134 -0.72 4.04 15.12
CA GLY A 134 -1.29 4.22 16.46
C GLY A 134 -1.14 3.00 17.37
N LEU A 135 -1.24 1.78 16.83
CA LEU A 135 -1.05 0.54 17.59
C LEU A 135 0.41 0.36 17.99
N VAL A 136 1.34 0.60 17.06
CA VAL A 136 2.78 0.44 17.27
C VAL A 136 3.29 1.46 18.28
N GLU A 137 2.87 2.72 18.18
CA GLU A 137 3.18 3.76 19.16
C GLU A 137 2.59 3.44 20.54
N PHE A 138 1.37 2.90 20.59
CA PHE A 138 0.74 2.52 21.86
C PHE A 138 1.53 1.41 22.58
N ILE A 139 1.87 0.33 21.88
CA ILE A 139 2.62 -0.81 22.44
C ILE A 139 4.07 -0.40 22.79
N GLY A 140 4.71 0.40 21.94
CA GLY A 140 6.04 0.95 22.18
C GLY A 140 6.09 1.98 23.32
N GLY A 141 4.96 2.64 23.60
CA GLY A 141 4.89 3.74 24.56
C GLY A 141 4.91 3.32 26.03
N ARG A 142 5.02 4.33 26.90
CA ARG A 142 4.99 4.17 28.37
C ARG A 142 3.59 3.84 28.92
N ARG A 143 2.54 4.07 28.12
CA ARG A 143 1.13 3.83 28.50
C ARG A 143 0.69 2.37 28.29
N ALA A 144 1.53 1.53 27.67
CA ALA A 144 1.22 0.13 27.47
C ALA A 144 1.08 -0.60 28.82
N PRO A 145 0.00 -1.38 29.03
CA PRO A 145 -0.19 -2.16 30.25
C PRO A 145 0.81 -3.32 30.32
N LYS A 146 1.03 -3.86 31.53
CA LYS A 146 1.70 -5.17 31.69
C LYS A 146 0.76 -6.28 31.23
N LEU A 147 1.32 -7.33 30.63
CA LEU A 147 0.58 -8.37 29.91
C LEU A 147 0.93 -9.80 30.38
N PRO A 148 0.95 -10.11 31.69
CA PRO A 148 1.41 -11.42 32.20
C PRO A 148 0.53 -12.59 31.75
N GLU A 149 -0.72 -12.33 31.39
CA GLU A 149 -1.71 -13.34 30.99
C GLU A 149 -1.86 -13.45 29.46
N LEU A 150 -1.11 -12.64 28.69
CA LEU A 150 -1.19 -12.65 27.24
C LEU A 150 -0.21 -13.67 26.66
N SER A 151 -0.72 -14.57 25.83
CA SER A 151 0.10 -15.34 24.88
C SER A 151 0.05 -14.71 23.50
N TYR A 152 1.18 -14.65 22.79
CA TYR A 152 1.23 -14.00 21.49
C TYR A 152 2.18 -14.67 20.49
N ALA A 153 1.96 -14.34 19.22
CA ALA A 153 2.88 -14.62 18.12
C ALA A 153 2.82 -13.46 17.10
N VAL A 154 3.94 -13.20 16.44
CA VAL A 154 4.03 -12.13 15.42
C VAL A 154 4.54 -12.71 14.10
N LEU A 155 3.93 -12.30 13.00
CA LEU A 155 4.40 -12.50 11.63
C LEU A 155 4.71 -11.11 11.04
N GLY A 156 6.01 -10.82 10.91
CA GLY A 156 6.52 -9.64 10.24
C GLY A 156 6.67 -9.89 8.75
N LEU A 157 6.22 -8.95 7.92
CA LEU A 157 6.48 -8.91 6.49
C LEU A 157 7.44 -7.75 6.20
N GLY A 158 8.46 -7.99 5.40
CA GLY A 158 9.44 -6.98 5.03
C GLY A 158 10.15 -7.30 3.72
N ASP A 159 11.14 -6.50 3.38
CA ASP A 159 12.02 -6.73 2.24
C ASP A 159 13.48 -6.73 2.71
N SER A 160 14.17 -7.85 2.53
CA SER A 160 15.56 -8.06 3.01
C SER A 160 16.62 -7.24 2.26
N SER A 161 16.19 -6.49 1.23
CA SER A 161 17.00 -5.48 0.54
C SER A 161 16.99 -4.09 1.22
N TYR A 162 16.22 -3.93 2.30
CA TYR A 162 16.26 -2.75 3.17
C TYR A 162 17.03 -3.06 4.46
N ALA A 163 17.62 -2.02 5.05
CA ALA A 163 18.41 -2.15 6.27
C ALA A 163 17.60 -2.69 7.46
N ASP A 164 16.35 -2.24 7.65
CA ASP A 164 15.46 -2.66 8.74
C ASP A 164 14.40 -3.70 8.29
N PHE A 165 14.84 -4.77 7.62
CA PHE A 165 14.00 -5.90 7.20
C PHE A 165 13.07 -6.38 8.33
N CYS A 166 11.74 -6.42 8.20
CA CYS A 166 10.82 -6.83 9.29
C CYS A 166 10.95 -6.05 10.61
N GLY A 167 11.53 -4.85 10.60
CA GLY A 167 11.83 -4.05 11.80
C GLY A 167 10.66 -3.82 12.76
N ILE A 168 9.47 -3.52 12.24
CA ILE A 168 8.27 -3.30 13.05
C ILE A 168 7.81 -4.60 13.73
N GLY A 169 7.84 -5.72 13.01
CA GLY A 169 7.56 -7.04 13.57
C GLY A 169 8.49 -7.38 14.73
N ARG A 170 9.81 -7.15 14.56
CA ARG A 170 10.81 -7.33 15.61
C ARG A 170 10.55 -6.43 16.83
N ARG A 171 10.27 -5.14 16.61
CA ARG A 171 10.00 -4.18 17.69
C ARG A 171 8.77 -4.60 18.50
N LEU A 172 7.68 -5.02 17.84
CA LEU A 172 6.47 -5.47 18.52
C LEU A 172 6.69 -6.79 19.28
N ASP A 173 7.35 -7.77 18.67
CA ASP A 173 7.67 -9.04 19.31
C ASP A 173 8.54 -8.84 20.57
N ALA A 174 9.61 -8.06 20.47
CA ALA A 174 10.46 -7.73 21.61
C ALA A 174 9.67 -6.99 22.70
N ARG A 175 8.88 -5.99 22.30
CA ARG A 175 8.14 -5.15 23.24
C ARG A 175 7.05 -5.90 23.99
N LEU A 176 6.33 -6.81 23.32
CA LEU A 176 5.32 -7.65 23.98
C LEU A 176 5.96 -8.56 25.03
N ALA A 177 7.14 -9.13 24.74
CA ALA A 177 7.90 -9.88 25.74
C ALA A 177 8.32 -9.01 26.94
N GLU A 178 8.82 -7.80 26.71
CA GLU A 178 9.17 -6.85 27.78
C GLU A 178 7.98 -6.47 28.68
N LEU A 179 6.77 -6.41 28.11
CA LEU A 179 5.54 -6.15 28.84
C LEU A 179 5.04 -7.37 29.65
N GLY A 180 5.70 -8.53 29.54
CA GLY A 180 5.41 -9.74 30.29
C GLY A 180 4.56 -10.78 29.55
N ALA A 181 4.27 -10.58 28.26
CA ALA A 181 3.52 -11.54 27.47
C ALA A 181 4.37 -12.77 27.11
N ARG A 182 3.73 -13.95 27.05
CA ARG A 182 4.35 -15.22 26.67
C ARG A 182 4.39 -15.38 25.15
N ARG A 183 5.58 -15.45 24.57
CA ARG A 183 5.78 -15.81 23.16
C ARG A 183 5.49 -17.29 22.96
N LEU A 184 4.59 -17.64 22.02
CA LEU A 184 4.25 -19.03 21.70
C LEU A 184 5.21 -19.67 20.70
N GLN A 185 5.63 -18.89 19.71
CA GLN A 185 6.58 -19.30 18.69
C GLN A 185 7.49 -18.15 18.27
N PRO A 186 8.67 -18.42 17.66
CA PRO A 186 9.52 -17.37 17.12
C PRO A 186 8.78 -16.45 16.15
N LEU A 187 9.22 -15.19 16.08
CA LEU A 187 8.79 -14.23 15.06
C LEU A 187 8.98 -14.85 13.68
N GLY A 188 7.93 -14.84 12.86
CA GLY A 188 8.07 -15.12 11.43
C GLY A 188 8.56 -13.86 10.72
N GLU A 189 9.67 -13.93 9.99
CA GLU A 189 10.20 -12.82 9.18
C GLU A 189 10.06 -13.17 7.69
N ALA A 190 8.94 -12.78 7.09
CA ALA A 190 8.61 -13.06 5.70
C ALA A 190 9.18 -11.98 4.76
N ASP A 191 9.92 -12.42 3.74
CA ASP A 191 10.39 -11.57 2.64
C ASP A 191 9.31 -11.45 1.54
N LEU A 192 9.64 -10.92 0.35
CA LEU A 192 8.68 -10.75 -0.76
C LEU A 192 8.05 -12.08 -1.24
N ASP A 193 8.73 -13.21 -1.06
CA ASP A 193 8.10 -14.53 -1.16
C ASP A 193 7.46 -14.89 0.19
N ILE A 194 6.33 -14.25 0.46
CA ILE A 194 5.67 -14.27 1.77
C ILE A 194 5.31 -15.70 2.17
N ASP A 195 4.82 -16.52 1.24
CA ASP A 195 4.26 -17.83 1.52
C ASP A 195 5.31 -18.85 2.00
N SER A 196 6.58 -18.66 1.61
CA SER A 196 7.70 -19.50 2.06
C SER A 196 7.87 -19.53 3.58
N VAL A 197 7.59 -18.40 4.25
CA VAL A 197 7.64 -18.24 5.71
C VAL A 197 6.25 -18.30 6.32
N ALA A 198 5.28 -17.61 5.72
CA ALA A 198 3.94 -17.48 6.28
C ALA A 198 3.20 -18.82 6.36
N THR A 199 3.35 -19.71 5.38
CA THR A 199 2.66 -21.02 5.37
C THR A 199 3.06 -21.93 6.53
N PRO A 200 4.36 -22.26 6.73
CA PRO A 200 4.77 -23.07 7.88
C PRO A 200 4.51 -22.34 9.21
N TRP A 201 4.67 -21.01 9.25
CA TRP A 201 4.39 -20.20 10.44
C TRP A 201 2.91 -20.24 10.84
N ARG A 202 1.98 -20.08 9.88
CA ARG A 202 0.52 -20.16 10.12
C ARG A 202 0.12 -21.55 10.60
N SER A 203 0.70 -22.61 10.01
CA SER A 203 0.44 -23.99 10.43
C SER A 203 0.79 -24.22 11.90
N ARG A 204 1.93 -23.67 12.36
CA ARG A 204 2.34 -23.72 13.76
C ARG A 204 1.49 -22.81 14.64
N ALA A 205 1.18 -21.60 14.19
CA ALA A 205 0.29 -20.67 14.88
C ALA A 205 -1.08 -21.31 15.17
N LEU A 206 -1.64 -22.03 14.19
CA LEU A 206 -2.90 -22.75 14.36
C LEU A 206 -2.80 -23.85 15.42
N ALA A 207 -1.70 -24.61 15.42
CA ALA A 207 -1.46 -25.65 16.43
C ALA A 207 -1.33 -25.06 17.85
N ASP A 208 -0.58 -23.96 17.98
CA ASP A 208 -0.40 -23.23 19.25
C ASP A 208 -1.75 -22.67 19.74
N ALA A 209 -2.54 -22.08 18.85
CA ALA A 209 -3.88 -21.56 19.18
C ALA A 209 -4.81 -22.68 19.65
N ARG A 210 -4.78 -23.85 18.99
CA ARG A 210 -5.54 -25.03 19.44
C ARG A 210 -5.08 -25.53 20.80
N GLN A 211 -3.80 -25.44 21.13
CA GLN A 211 -3.32 -25.84 22.45
C GLN A 211 -3.82 -24.85 23.52
N VAL A 212 -3.62 -23.55 23.31
CA VAL A 212 -3.97 -22.50 24.27
C VAL A 212 -5.48 -22.40 24.48
N LEU A 213 -6.27 -22.53 23.41
CA LEU A 213 -7.74 -22.46 23.46
C LEU A 213 -8.40 -23.82 23.74
N GLY A 214 -7.77 -24.92 23.30
CA GLY A 214 -8.25 -26.29 23.49
C GLY A 214 -8.13 -26.79 24.93
N GLU A 215 -7.16 -26.30 25.71
CA GLU A 215 -7.13 -26.50 27.17
C GLU A 215 -8.34 -25.85 27.88
N ALA A 216 -9.03 -24.90 27.23
CA ALA A 216 -10.26 -24.26 27.73
C ALA A 216 -11.56 -24.81 27.10
N ALA A 217 -11.49 -25.67 26.09
CA ALA A 217 -12.61 -26.05 25.22
C ALA A 217 -13.05 -27.53 25.34
N ALA A 218 -12.90 -28.16 26.51
CA ALA A 218 -13.46 -29.50 26.74
C ALA A 218 -15.00 -29.56 26.81
N THR A 219 -15.72 -28.45 26.61
CA THR A 219 -17.18 -28.45 26.52
C THR A 219 -17.69 -27.37 25.57
N THR A 220 -18.06 -27.78 24.36
CA THR A 220 -19.22 -27.37 23.53
C THR A 220 -18.85 -27.33 22.05
N ALA A 221 -19.25 -28.37 21.32
CA ALA A 221 -19.26 -28.35 19.87
C ALA A 221 -20.47 -27.51 19.42
N SER A 222 -20.25 -26.59 18.48
CA SER A 222 -21.32 -25.92 17.73
C SER A 222 -20.98 -25.93 16.24
N ASN A 223 -21.95 -26.34 15.44
CA ASN A 223 -21.85 -26.48 14.00
C ASN A 223 -21.59 -25.13 13.33
N VAL A 224 -20.49 -25.03 12.57
CA VAL A 224 -20.21 -23.88 11.70
C VAL A 224 -20.80 -24.16 10.32
N THR A 225 -21.67 -23.28 9.87
CA THR A 225 -22.13 -23.24 8.47
C THR A 225 -21.14 -22.39 7.68
N PRO A 226 -20.51 -22.88 6.60
CA PRO A 226 -19.52 -22.12 5.88
C PRO A 226 -20.17 -20.94 5.15
N LEU A 227 -19.68 -19.72 5.42
CA LEU A 227 -19.95 -18.56 4.58
C LEU A 227 -19.20 -18.78 3.26
N ARG A 228 -19.94 -18.81 2.15
CA ARG A 228 -19.36 -18.95 0.81
C ARG A 228 -18.53 -17.70 0.50
N HIS A 229 -17.23 -17.89 0.27
CA HIS A 229 -16.36 -16.83 -0.25
C HIS A 229 -16.87 -16.36 -1.62
N GLY A 230 -16.92 -15.03 -1.79
CA GLY A 230 -17.27 -14.39 -3.05
C GLY A 230 -16.31 -14.79 -4.17
N HIS A 231 -16.83 -14.80 -5.39
CA HIS A 231 -16.12 -15.15 -6.62
C HIS A 231 -14.80 -14.38 -6.75
N GLY A 232 -13.68 -15.07 -6.49
CA GLY A 232 -12.36 -14.54 -6.81
C GLY A 232 -12.24 -14.31 -8.31
N THR A 233 -11.57 -13.23 -8.71
CA THR A 233 -11.14 -13.04 -10.09
C THR A 233 -10.33 -14.25 -10.53
N ALA A 234 -10.52 -14.72 -11.78
CA ALA A 234 -9.78 -15.88 -12.30
C ALA A 234 -8.26 -15.65 -12.36
N TYR A 235 -7.82 -14.38 -12.32
CA TYR A 235 -6.43 -13.99 -12.40
C TYR A 235 -5.90 -13.46 -11.06
N SER A 236 -4.65 -13.82 -10.77
CA SER A 236 -3.90 -13.46 -9.56
C SER A 236 -2.41 -13.34 -9.89
N ALA A 237 -1.58 -13.00 -8.90
CA ALA A 237 -0.12 -13.03 -9.05
C ALA A 237 0.41 -14.39 -9.55
N GLN A 238 -0.19 -15.50 -9.11
CA GLN A 238 0.19 -16.86 -9.50
C GLN A 238 -0.35 -17.27 -10.88
N HIS A 239 -1.45 -16.65 -11.30
CA HIS A 239 -2.09 -16.88 -12.59
C HIS A 239 -2.39 -15.52 -13.25
N PRO A 240 -1.37 -14.81 -13.76
CA PRO A 240 -1.57 -13.48 -14.33
C PRO A 240 -2.28 -13.55 -15.70
N PHE A 241 -3.01 -12.50 -16.04
CA PHE A 241 -3.61 -12.30 -17.36
C PHE A 241 -2.57 -11.76 -18.34
N ALA A 242 -2.47 -12.32 -19.54
CA ALA A 242 -1.61 -11.76 -20.59
C ALA A 242 -2.33 -10.58 -21.27
N ALA A 243 -2.02 -9.35 -20.84
CA ALA A 243 -2.55 -8.12 -21.40
C ALA A 243 -1.71 -7.65 -22.58
N GLU A 244 -2.37 -7.27 -23.67
CA GLU A 244 -1.70 -6.69 -24.84
C GLU A 244 -1.33 -5.22 -24.57
N LEU A 245 -0.08 -4.83 -24.86
CA LEU A 245 0.35 -3.44 -24.85
C LEU A 245 -0.16 -2.72 -26.09
N LEU A 246 -1.16 -1.85 -25.91
CA LEU A 246 -1.81 -1.10 -26.98
C LEU A 246 -0.97 0.11 -27.42
N ALA A 247 -0.42 0.85 -26.45
CA ALA A 247 0.37 2.03 -26.72
C ALA A 247 1.53 2.19 -25.73
N ARG A 248 2.67 2.70 -26.23
CA ARG A 248 3.80 3.12 -25.40
C ARG A 248 4.29 4.50 -25.84
N GLN A 249 3.97 5.53 -25.06
CA GLN A 249 4.34 6.90 -25.37
C GLN A 249 5.37 7.45 -24.38
N PRO A 250 6.54 7.95 -24.81
CA PRO A 250 7.37 8.77 -23.95
C PRO A 250 6.66 10.11 -23.68
N ILE A 251 6.40 10.39 -22.40
CA ILE A 251 5.70 11.61 -21.96
C ILE A 251 6.63 12.62 -21.26
N SER A 252 7.87 12.20 -20.97
CA SER A 252 8.97 13.10 -20.61
C SER A 252 9.81 13.47 -21.84
N GLY A 253 10.51 14.60 -21.77
CA GLY A 253 11.62 14.91 -22.66
C GLY A 253 11.26 15.50 -24.01
N ARG A 254 10.29 16.44 -24.06
CA ARG A 254 10.06 17.21 -25.29
C ARG A 254 11.28 18.08 -25.61
N ASP A 255 12.05 17.69 -26.62
CA ASP A 255 12.98 18.58 -27.32
C ASP A 255 12.17 19.70 -28.00
N PHE A 256 11.91 20.80 -27.30
CA PHE A 256 11.37 22.00 -27.96
C PHE A 256 12.46 22.59 -28.85
N LYS A 257 12.52 22.15 -30.12
CA LYS A 257 13.38 22.75 -31.15
C LYS A 257 12.69 23.97 -31.73
N GLY A 258 12.89 25.13 -31.11
CA GLY A 258 12.54 26.43 -31.66
C GLY A 258 13.65 27.44 -31.36
N PRO A 259 13.90 28.45 -32.23
CA PRO A 259 15.01 29.39 -32.05
C PRO A 259 14.92 30.25 -30.77
N ALA A 260 13.76 30.28 -30.10
CA ALA A 260 13.54 30.96 -28.82
C ALA A 260 13.78 30.09 -27.58
N PHE A 261 13.98 28.78 -27.74
CA PHE A 261 14.13 27.83 -26.65
C PHE A 261 15.53 27.21 -26.73
N GLY A 262 16.44 27.66 -25.86
CA GLY A 262 17.82 27.18 -25.80
C GLY A 262 17.91 25.68 -25.53
N HIS A 263 19.08 25.09 -25.79
CA HIS A 263 19.37 23.69 -25.45
C HIS A 263 19.17 23.48 -23.95
N TYR A 264 18.07 22.85 -23.55
CA TYR A 264 17.88 22.38 -22.18
C TYR A 264 18.78 21.16 -21.94
N GLY A 265 19.17 20.93 -20.67
CA GLY A 265 20.18 19.95 -20.27
C GLY A 265 19.86 18.49 -20.66
N ARG A 266 20.82 17.60 -20.36
CA ARG A 266 20.70 16.16 -20.60
C ARG A 266 19.39 15.61 -20.00
N PHE A 267 18.65 14.81 -20.78
CA PHE A 267 17.48 14.07 -20.29
C PHE A 267 17.92 13.08 -19.21
N ASP A 268 17.48 13.33 -17.97
CA ASP A 268 17.85 12.54 -16.81
C ASP A 268 16.68 11.73 -16.21
N LYS A 269 15.51 11.67 -16.87
CA LYS A 269 14.45 10.66 -16.65
C LYS A 269 13.78 10.31 -17.97
N ARG A 270 13.29 9.08 -18.08
CA ARG A 270 12.52 8.58 -19.22
C ARG A 270 11.21 8.01 -18.68
N VAL A 271 10.15 8.81 -18.76
CA VAL A 271 8.82 8.47 -18.28
C VAL A 271 7.92 8.11 -19.46
N HIS A 272 7.30 6.95 -19.35
CA HIS A 272 6.39 6.39 -20.35
C HIS A 272 4.95 6.37 -19.83
N HIS A 273 4.02 6.73 -20.71
CA HIS A 273 2.62 6.33 -20.61
C HIS A 273 2.46 4.99 -21.34
N LEU A 274 1.84 4.01 -20.67
CA LEU A 274 1.55 2.70 -21.24
C LEU A 274 0.05 2.44 -21.17
N GLU A 275 -0.52 1.87 -22.22
CA GLU A 275 -1.93 1.47 -22.30
C GLU A 275 -1.98 -0.04 -22.54
N LEU A 276 -2.65 -0.78 -21.66
CA LEU A 276 -2.74 -2.24 -21.70
C LEU A 276 -4.21 -2.65 -21.84
N SER A 277 -4.50 -3.58 -22.75
CA SER A 277 -5.85 -4.13 -22.92
C SER A 277 -6.18 -5.14 -21.82
N LEU A 278 -7.33 -4.98 -21.19
CA LEU A 278 -7.97 -5.94 -20.30
C LEU A 278 -9.15 -6.65 -20.98
N GLU A 279 -9.34 -6.46 -22.29
CA GLU A 279 -10.46 -7.05 -23.02
C GLU A 279 -10.47 -8.59 -22.86
N GLY A 280 -11.66 -9.14 -22.60
CA GLY A 280 -11.85 -10.59 -22.42
C GLY A 280 -11.32 -11.16 -21.09
N SER A 281 -10.62 -10.38 -20.26
CA SER A 281 -10.07 -10.85 -18.98
C SER A 281 -11.12 -10.96 -17.87
N GLY A 282 -12.17 -10.14 -17.92
CA GLY A 282 -13.08 -9.95 -16.78
C GLY A 282 -12.41 -9.31 -15.55
N LEU A 283 -11.19 -8.78 -15.69
CA LEU A 283 -10.55 -7.98 -14.66
C LEU A 283 -11.27 -6.63 -14.52
N HIS A 284 -11.44 -6.22 -13.28
CA HIS A 284 -12.04 -4.94 -12.95
C HIS A 284 -11.13 -4.23 -11.95
N TYR A 285 -10.94 -2.93 -12.15
CA TYR A 285 -10.21 -2.06 -11.24
C TYR A 285 -10.98 -0.76 -11.03
N GLU A 286 -10.69 -0.08 -9.93
CA GLU A 286 -11.13 1.26 -9.64
C GLU A 286 -9.93 2.22 -9.58
N PRO A 287 -10.12 3.52 -9.87
CA PRO A 287 -9.06 4.52 -9.72
C PRO A 287 -8.40 4.44 -8.34
N GLY A 288 -7.07 4.36 -8.34
CA GLY A 288 -6.24 4.22 -7.16
C GLY A 288 -5.85 2.77 -6.80
N ASP A 289 -6.39 1.78 -7.51
CA ASP A 289 -5.81 0.43 -7.55
C ASP A 289 -4.41 0.42 -8.15
N ALA A 290 -3.68 -0.66 -7.89
CA ALA A 290 -2.41 -0.94 -8.52
C ALA A 290 -2.53 -2.10 -9.52
N LEU A 291 -1.78 -2.01 -10.61
CA LEU A 291 -1.57 -3.13 -11.53
C LEU A 291 -0.24 -3.80 -11.19
N GLY A 292 -0.30 -5.09 -10.87
CA GLY A 292 0.88 -5.93 -10.71
C GLY A 292 1.38 -6.46 -12.04
N ILE A 293 2.68 -6.32 -12.26
CA ILE A 293 3.39 -6.78 -13.46
C ILE A 293 4.31 -7.93 -13.09
N VAL A 294 4.14 -9.07 -13.76
CA VAL A 294 5.11 -10.16 -13.74
C VAL A 294 6.14 -9.90 -14.83
N HIS A 295 7.28 -9.35 -14.42
CA HIS A 295 8.35 -8.95 -15.33
C HIS A 295 9.44 -10.03 -15.45
N ARG A 296 10.41 -9.76 -16.33
CA ARG A 296 11.62 -10.57 -16.52
C ARG A 296 12.85 -9.71 -16.35
N ASN A 297 13.98 -10.32 -16.03
CA ASN A 297 15.26 -9.62 -16.01
C ASN A 297 15.72 -9.29 -17.44
N PRO A 298 16.48 -8.19 -17.62
CA PRO A 298 17.07 -7.87 -18.90
C PRO A 298 17.98 -9.02 -19.39
N PRO A 299 17.87 -9.47 -20.65
CA PRO A 299 18.74 -10.52 -21.17
C PRO A 299 20.23 -10.19 -21.02
N GLN A 300 20.61 -8.93 -21.24
CA GLN A 300 21.99 -8.47 -21.09
C GLN A 300 22.51 -8.58 -19.65
N LEU A 301 21.64 -8.46 -18.65
CA LEU A 301 22.01 -8.66 -17.25
C LEU A 301 22.23 -10.15 -16.96
N VAL A 302 21.38 -11.02 -17.49
CA VAL A 302 21.55 -12.48 -17.38
C VAL A 302 22.88 -12.91 -18.00
N ASP A 303 23.16 -12.45 -19.23
CA ASP A 303 24.42 -12.74 -19.93
C ASP A 303 25.64 -12.26 -19.12
N ALA A 304 25.56 -11.07 -18.53
CA ALA A 304 26.64 -10.53 -17.72
C ALA A 304 26.90 -11.34 -16.43
N ILE A 305 25.86 -11.92 -15.83
CA ILE A 305 25.99 -12.79 -14.66
C ILE A 305 26.56 -14.16 -15.04
N LEU A 306 26.11 -14.74 -16.14
CA LEU A 306 26.68 -15.98 -16.67
C LEU A 306 28.16 -15.80 -16.99
N ALA A 307 28.53 -14.68 -17.62
CA ALA A 307 29.92 -14.34 -17.89
C ALA A 307 30.75 -14.12 -16.61
N ALA A 308 30.19 -13.43 -15.60
CA ALA A 308 30.87 -13.18 -14.33
C ALA A 308 31.11 -14.45 -13.50
N THR A 309 30.24 -15.45 -13.64
CA THR A 309 30.32 -16.73 -12.90
C THR A 309 30.99 -17.84 -13.70
N GLY A 310 31.13 -17.68 -15.02
CA GLY A 310 31.63 -18.72 -15.92
C GLY A 310 30.67 -19.91 -16.09
N LEU A 311 29.39 -19.74 -15.72
CA LEU A 311 28.39 -20.79 -15.78
C LEU A 311 27.72 -20.88 -17.16
N ASP A 312 27.37 -22.10 -17.57
CA ASP A 312 26.60 -22.35 -18.79
C ASP A 312 25.09 -22.16 -18.51
N GLY A 313 24.46 -21.25 -19.25
CA GLY A 313 23.05 -20.91 -19.15
C GLY A 313 22.10 -22.07 -19.49
N ASP A 314 22.56 -23.06 -20.27
CA ASP A 314 21.77 -24.24 -20.65
C ASP A 314 21.80 -25.35 -19.58
N THR A 315 22.60 -25.18 -18.53
CA THR A 315 22.68 -26.13 -17.41
C THR A 315 21.32 -26.29 -16.74
N GLY A 316 20.79 -27.52 -16.71
CA GLY A 316 19.57 -27.84 -15.98
C GLY A 316 19.74 -27.72 -14.47
N VAL A 317 18.88 -26.94 -13.82
CA VAL A 317 18.88 -26.74 -12.37
C VAL A 317 17.51 -27.09 -11.80
N SER A 318 17.50 -28.01 -10.83
CA SER A 318 16.31 -28.36 -10.05
C SER A 318 16.25 -27.52 -8.78
N HIS A 319 15.19 -26.74 -8.62
CA HIS A 319 14.94 -25.94 -7.43
C HIS A 319 13.45 -25.81 -7.15
N GLY A 320 13.03 -26.03 -5.90
CA GLY A 320 11.62 -25.94 -5.50
C GLY A 320 10.70 -26.91 -6.25
N GLY A 321 11.19 -28.08 -6.63
CA GLY A 321 10.42 -29.10 -7.37
C GLY A 321 10.29 -28.84 -8.88
N HIS A 322 10.95 -27.82 -9.43
CA HIS A 322 10.96 -27.51 -10.85
C HIS A 322 12.37 -27.60 -11.43
N GLU A 323 12.51 -28.20 -12.60
CA GLU A 323 13.76 -28.27 -13.36
C GLU A 323 13.69 -27.32 -14.55
N ARG A 324 14.67 -26.41 -14.66
CA ARG A 324 14.76 -25.39 -15.73
C ARG A 324 16.23 -25.07 -16.05
N PRO A 325 16.54 -24.59 -17.27
CA PRO A 325 17.87 -24.05 -17.57
C PRO A 325 18.23 -22.87 -16.65
N LEU A 326 19.51 -22.72 -16.32
CA LEU A 326 20.01 -21.63 -15.48
C LEU A 326 19.62 -20.25 -16.03
N ALA A 327 19.72 -20.04 -17.35
CA ALA A 327 19.34 -18.79 -17.99
C ALA A 327 17.85 -18.46 -17.77
N GLN A 328 16.97 -19.46 -17.72
CA GLN A 328 15.55 -19.25 -17.42
C GLN A 328 15.32 -18.91 -15.94
N TRP A 329 16.04 -19.58 -15.02
CA TRP A 329 15.99 -19.22 -13.60
C TRP A 329 16.38 -17.76 -13.37
N LEU A 330 17.51 -17.34 -13.95
CA LEU A 330 18.00 -15.96 -13.86
C LEU A 330 17.05 -14.99 -14.59
N GLY A 331 16.54 -15.34 -15.77
CA GLY A 331 15.70 -14.47 -16.56
C GLY A 331 14.31 -14.22 -15.97
N GLU A 332 13.69 -15.22 -15.34
CA GLU A 332 12.24 -15.18 -15.05
C GLU A 332 11.89 -15.38 -13.58
N HIS A 333 12.80 -15.96 -12.77
CA HIS A 333 12.43 -16.52 -11.47
C HIS A 333 13.30 -16.05 -10.30
N ARG A 334 14.37 -15.29 -10.56
CA ARG A 334 15.30 -14.79 -9.55
C ARG A 334 15.48 -13.29 -9.60
N GLU A 335 15.66 -12.68 -8.44
CA GLU A 335 15.99 -11.26 -8.33
C GLU A 335 17.48 -11.05 -8.62
N LEU A 336 17.79 -10.19 -9.59
CA LEU A 336 19.15 -9.88 -10.01
C LEU A 336 19.51 -8.41 -9.80
N THR A 337 18.50 -7.55 -9.62
CA THR A 337 18.63 -6.09 -9.59
C THR A 337 18.58 -5.51 -8.19
N ARG A 338 18.08 -6.25 -7.19
CA ARG A 338 18.16 -5.89 -5.77
C ARG A 338 18.97 -6.89 -4.98
N ILE A 339 19.97 -6.38 -4.26
CA ILE A 339 20.78 -7.16 -3.34
C ILE A 339 20.08 -7.31 -2.00
N SER A 340 20.23 -8.47 -1.37
CA SER A 340 19.72 -8.72 -0.02
C SER A 340 20.85 -9.08 0.94
N ARG A 341 20.60 -8.88 2.24
CA ARG A 341 21.56 -9.26 3.28
C ARG A 341 21.90 -10.77 3.27
N PRO A 342 20.93 -11.70 3.10
CA PRO A 342 21.24 -13.13 2.98
C PRO A 342 22.15 -13.45 1.78
N LEU A 343 21.91 -12.84 0.62
CA LEU A 343 22.76 -13.02 -0.56
C LEU A 343 24.20 -12.58 -0.27
N LEU A 344 24.39 -11.39 0.31
CA LEU A 344 25.73 -10.90 0.66
C LEU A 344 26.43 -11.79 1.68
N ALA A 345 25.69 -12.36 2.64
CA ALA A 345 26.25 -13.32 3.59
C ALA A 345 26.75 -14.60 2.88
N THR A 346 25.97 -15.15 1.94
CA THR A 346 26.39 -16.30 1.15
C THR A 346 27.59 -15.98 0.26
N VAL A 347 27.64 -14.79 -0.35
CA VAL A 347 28.81 -14.35 -1.12
C VAL A 347 30.03 -14.21 -0.21
N ALA A 348 29.90 -13.63 0.98
CA ALA A 348 31.00 -13.47 1.93
C ALA A 348 31.62 -14.82 2.34
N GLU A 349 30.76 -15.80 2.62
CA GLU A 349 31.17 -17.17 2.97
C GLU A 349 31.93 -17.83 1.82
N ARG A 350 31.38 -17.76 0.60
CA ARG A 350 31.97 -18.40 -0.59
C ARG A 350 33.23 -17.71 -1.09
N SER A 351 33.27 -16.39 -1.04
CA SER A 351 34.42 -15.60 -1.50
C SER A 351 35.55 -15.54 -0.47
N GLY A 352 35.28 -15.90 0.79
CA GLY A 352 36.21 -15.71 1.91
C GLY A 352 36.59 -14.24 2.17
N SER A 353 35.77 -13.28 1.72
CA SER A 353 36.10 -11.85 1.77
C SER A 353 35.92 -11.30 3.18
N ALA A 354 37.04 -10.99 3.84
CA ALA A 354 37.02 -10.31 5.14
C ALA A 354 36.39 -8.91 5.07
N ASP A 355 36.53 -8.21 3.93
CA ASP A 355 35.88 -6.91 3.71
C ASP A 355 34.35 -7.04 3.70
N LEU A 356 33.83 -8.00 2.94
CA LEU A 356 32.38 -8.22 2.83
C LEU A 356 31.79 -8.75 4.15
N ALA A 357 32.49 -9.67 4.81
CA ALA A 357 32.10 -10.12 6.15
C ALA A 357 32.02 -8.94 7.13
N GLY A 358 33.01 -8.04 7.11
CA GLY A 358 33.01 -6.83 7.91
C GLY A 358 31.88 -5.85 7.57
N LEU A 359 31.49 -5.73 6.29
CA LEU A 359 30.35 -4.89 5.86
C LEU A 359 29.00 -5.36 6.42
N LEU A 360 28.86 -6.64 6.74
CA LEU A 360 27.62 -7.21 7.29
C LEU A 360 27.43 -6.96 8.78
N GLU A 361 28.46 -6.45 9.46
CA GLU A 361 28.44 -6.10 10.87
C GLU A 361 27.59 -4.84 11.15
N PRO A 362 26.84 -4.80 12.27
CA PRO A 362 25.96 -3.67 12.58
C PRO A 362 26.66 -2.30 12.60
N ALA A 363 27.95 -2.27 12.97
CA ALA A 363 28.76 -1.07 13.03
C ALA A 363 28.96 -0.38 11.66
N ARG A 364 28.83 -1.12 10.55
CA ARG A 364 29.00 -0.62 9.17
C ARG A 364 27.69 -0.53 8.40
N SER A 365 26.55 -0.46 9.09
CA SER A 365 25.21 -0.39 8.49
C SER A 365 25.04 0.74 7.45
N GLY A 366 25.68 1.89 7.63
CA GLY A 366 25.65 2.97 6.64
C GLY A 366 26.38 2.62 5.33
N GLU A 367 27.51 1.90 5.41
CA GLU A 367 28.23 1.42 4.23
C GLU A 367 27.46 0.30 3.53
N LEU A 368 26.84 -0.60 4.32
CA LEU A 368 25.96 -1.64 3.79
C LEU A 368 24.74 -1.06 3.07
N ALA A 369 24.14 0.00 3.62
CA ALA A 369 23.04 0.71 2.97
C ALA A 369 23.45 1.30 1.61
N ALA A 370 24.68 1.79 1.48
CA ALA A 370 25.20 2.26 0.19
C ALA A 370 25.33 1.10 -0.83
N VAL A 371 25.72 -0.10 -0.39
CA VAL A 371 25.74 -1.28 -1.27
C VAL A 371 24.32 -1.62 -1.78
N PHE A 372 23.31 -1.60 -0.90
CA PHE A 372 21.92 -1.83 -1.32
C PHE A 372 21.35 -0.74 -2.23
N ALA A 373 21.93 0.46 -2.24
CA ALA A 373 21.42 1.60 -3.00
C ALA A 373 21.78 1.55 -4.49
N ASP A 374 22.98 1.07 -4.86
CA ASP A 374 23.46 1.15 -6.25
C ASP A 374 24.06 -0.15 -6.85
N HIS A 375 24.30 -1.20 -6.05
CA HIS A 375 24.82 -2.47 -6.60
C HIS A 375 23.68 -3.38 -7.09
N GLN A 376 23.90 -4.04 -8.23
CA GLN A 376 23.13 -5.20 -8.67
C GLN A 376 23.97 -6.49 -8.49
N LEU A 377 23.36 -7.66 -8.70
CA LEU A 377 24.05 -8.95 -8.49
C LEU A 377 25.35 -9.03 -9.29
N VAL A 378 25.32 -8.55 -10.53
CA VAL A 378 26.50 -8.51 -11.40
C VAL A 378 27.66 -7.75 -10.75
N ASP A 379 27.42 -6.64 -10.06
CA ASP A 379 28.49 -5.87 -9.41
C ASP A 379 29.03 -6.57 -8.17
N VAL A 380 28.15 -7.21 -7.40
CA VAL A 380 28.55 -8.02 -6.24
C VAL A 380 29.48 -9.16 -6.68
N LEU A 381 29.13 -9.86 -7.76
CA LEU A 381 29.93 -10.96 -8.31
C LEU A 381 31.28 -10.50 -8.88
N HIS A 382 31.34 -9.30 -9.47
CA HIS A 382 32.61 -8.73 -9.93
C HIS A 382 33.48 -8.21 -8.78
N ARG A 383 32.86 -7.60 -7.76
CA ARG A 383 33.56 -6.98 -6.63
C ARG A 383 34.10 -8.02 -5.66
N TRP A 384 33.33 -9.09 -5.42
CA TRP A 384 33.72 -10.21 -4.57
C TRP A 384 33.55 -11.53 -5.34
N PRO A 385 34.51 -11.87 -6.23
CA PRO A 385 34.48 -13.12 -6.98
C PRO A 385 34.45 -14.33 -6.04
N ALA A 386 33.63 -15.31 -6.38
CA ALA A 386 33.51 -16.55 -5.64
C ALA A 386 33.20 -17.70 -6.61
N ASP A 387 33.54 -18.93 -6.20
CA ASP A 387 33.19 -20.11 -6.98
C ASP A 387 31.70 -20.45 -6.82
N TRP A 388 31.01 -20.51 -7.94
CA TRP A 388 29.60 -20.85 -8.02
C TRP A 388 29.39 -22.09 -8.89
N ASP A 389 28.48 -22.94 -8.45
CA ASP A 389 27.77 -23.85 -9.33
C ASP A 389 26.34 -23.32 -9.56
N ALA A 390 25.69 -23.79 -10.63
CA ALA A 390 24.37 -23.32 -11.04
C ALA A 390 23.29 -23.53 -9.96
N THR A 391 23.36 -24.64 -9.21
CA THR A 391 22.38 -24.94 -8.16
C THR A 391 22.55 -24.01 -6.97
N ALA A 392 23.79 -23.81 -6.53
CA ALA A 392 24.14 -22.89 -5.47
C ALA A 392 23.73 -21.45 -5.79
N LEU A 393 23.97 -20.98 -7.02
CA LEU A 393 23.61 -19.61 -7.42
C LEU A 393 22.10 -19.43 -7.36
N VAL A 394 21.32 -20.35 -7.94
CA VAL A 394 19.85 -20.29 -7.90
C VAL A 394 19.30 -20.38 -6.47
N ALA A 395 19.96 -21.10 -5.58
CA ALA A 395 19.55 -21.22 -4.17
C ALA A 395 19.89 -19.98 -3.32
N ALA A 396 20.98 -19.27 -3.64
CA ALA A 396 21.36 -18.04 -2.94
C ALA A 396 20.49 -16.84 -3.31
N LEU A 397 19.89 -16.88 -4.51
CA LEU A 397 19.05 -15.81 -5.02
C LEU A 397 17.60 -15.95 -4.55
N ARG A 398 17.04 -14.84 -4.06
CA ARG A 398 15.62 -14.73 -3.74
C ARG A 398 14.75 -14.86 -5.00
N PRO A 399 13.49 -15.31 -4.87
CA PRO A 399 12.52 -15.27 -5.97
C PRO A 399 12.35 -13.86 -6.55
N ALA A 400 12.14 -13.78 -7.86
CA ALA A 400 11.76 -12.53 -8.51
C ALA A 400 10.41 -12.05 -7.97
N ALA A 401 10.35 -10.79 -7.53
CA ALA A 401 9.11 -10.19 -7.06
C ALA A 401 8.32 -9.58 -8.22
N HIS A 402 6.99 -9.50 -8.08
CA HIS A 402 6.17 -8.72 -9.00
C HIS A 402 6.27 -7.23 -8.68
N ARG A 403 6.05 -6.38 -9.68
CA ARG A 403 6.07 -4.92 -9.48
C ARG A 403 4.68 -4.33 -9.60
N LEU A 404 4.25 -3.63 -8.55
CA LEU A 404 3.00 -2.87 -8.53
C LEU A 404 3.23 -1.47 -9.10
N TYR A 405 2.27 -1.00 -9.90
CA TYR A 405 2.21 0.36 -10.43
C TYR A 405 0.82 0.94 -10.17
N SER A 406 0.74 2.16 -9.61
CA SER A 406 -0.54 2.85 -9.43
C SER A 406 -1.19 3.11 -10.78
N ILE A 407 -2.45 2.68 -10.94
CA ILE A 407 -3.17 2.77 -12.20
C ILE A 407 -3.49 4.23 -12.52
N ALA A 408 -3.19 4.65 -13.75
CA ALA A 408 -3.27 6.02 -14.22
C ALA A 408 -4.52 6.35 -15.05
N SER A 409 -5.56 5.55 -14.92
CA SER A 409 -6.81 5.68 -15.67
C SER A 409 -8.04 5.40 -14.82
N SER A 410 -9.19 5.86 -15.29
CA SER A 410 -10.52 5.38 -14.89
C SER A 410 -11.11 4.55 -16.03
N ARG A 411 -11.61 3.36 -15.72
CA ARG A 411 -12.34 2.50 -16.69
C ARG A 411 -13.57 3.19 -17.28
N ARG A 412 -14.17 4.15 -16.57
CA ARG A 412 -15.30 4.92 -17.12
C ARG A 412 -14.87 5.80 -18.30
N ARG A 413 -13.61 6.21 -18.33
CA ARG A 413 -13.04 7.02 -19.41
C ARG A 413 -12.44 6.17 -20.52
N VAL A 414 -11.76 5.08 -20.16
CA VAL A 414 -10.91 4.31 -21.09
C VAL A 414 -11.46 2.91 -21.42
N GLY A 415 -12.63 2.56 -20.90
CA GLY A 415 -13.26 1.25 -21.15
C GLY A 415 -12.47 0.09 -20.55
N GLU A 416 -12.09 -0.86 -21.40
CA GLU A 416 -11.35 -2.07 -21.03
C GLU A 416 -9.83 -1.89 -21.08
N GLU A 417 -9.33 -0.66 -20.98
CA GLU A 417 -7.91 -0.36 -20.89
C GLU A 417 -7.47 -0.12 -19.45
N VAL A 418 -6.19 -0.38 -19.17
CA VAL A 418 -5.49 0.04 -17.95
C VAL A 418 -4.22 0.78 -18.30
N HIS A 419 -4.06 1.98 -17.73
CA HIS A 419 -2.96 2.86 -18.08
C HIS A 419 -1.94 2.92 -16.96
N LEU A 420 -0.65 2.98 -17.29
CA LEU A 420 0.44 3.15 -16.34
C LEU A 420 1.27 4.40 -16.64
N THR A 421 1.89 4.96 -15.60
CA THR A 421 2.92 6.01 -15.73
C THR A 421 4.23 5.48 -15.16
N VAL A 422 5.18 5.14 -16.01
CA VAL A 422 6.38 4.38 -15.65
C VAL A 422 7.64 5.22 -15.86
N ASP A 423 8.39 5.49 -14.79
CA ASP A 423 9.76 6.03 -14.89
C ASP A 423 10.73 4.87 -15.10
N GLU A 424 11.47 4.89 -16.21
CA GLU A 424 12.51 3.92 -16.52
C GLU A 424 13.70 4.16 -15.58
N LEU A 425 13.89 3.23 -14.64
CA LEU A 425 15.05 3.28 -13.75
C LEU A 425 16.28 2.89 -14.56
N ALA A 426 17.16 3.85 -14.79
CA ALA A 426 18.46 3.64 -15.41
C ALA A 426 19.51 4.53 -14.75
N TYR A 427 20.69 3.99 -14.50
CA TYR A 427 21.81 4.72 -13.89
C TYR A 427 23.14 4.08 -14.30
N ASP A 428 24.22 4.85 -14.21
CA ASP A 428 25.58 4.33 -14.39
C ASP A 428 26.23 4.17 -13.01
N ALA A 429 26.68 2.97 -12.68
CA ALA A 429 27.45 2.69 -11.48
C ALA A 429 28.54 1.64 -11.78
N HIS A 430 29.61 1.62 -10.99
CA HIS A 430 30.63 0.55 -11.09
C HIS A 430 31.19 0.31 -12.50
N GLY A 431 31.23 1.36 -13.33
CA GLY A 431 31.70 1.31 -14.72
C GLY A 431 30.73 0.67 -15.73
N ARG A 432 29.47 0.44 -15.36
CA ARG A 432 28.42 -0.19 -16.19
C ARG A 432 27.11 0.58 -16.10
N GLY A 433 26.27 0.39 -17.11
CA GLY A 433 24.89 0.87 -17.10
C GLY A 433 23.98 -0.16 -16.46
N HIS A 434 23.11 0.30 -15.57
CA HIS A 434 22.13 -0.49 -14.85
C HIS A 434 20.72 -0.07 -15.24
N VAL A 435 19.81 -1.04 -15.26
CA VAL A 435 18.38 -0.82 -15.44
C VAL A 435 17.59 -1.55 -14.37
N GLY A 436 16.44 -1.01 -13.98
CA GLY A 436 15.49 -1.73 -13.14
C GLY A 436 14.84 -2.87 -13.91
N ALA A 437 14.63 -4.03 -13.28
CA ALA A 437 14.07 -5.20 -13.97
C ALA A 437 12.66 -4.91 -14.55
N ALA A 438 11.73 -4.43 -13.71
CA ALA A 438 10.36 -4.16 -14.14
C ALA A 438 10.22 -2.97 -15.09
N SER A 439 10.85 -1.84 -14.75
CA SER A 439 10.74 -0.62 -15.56
C SER A 439 11.53 -0.72 -16.87
N GLY A 440 12.68 -1.41 -16.86
CA GLY A 440 13.43 -1.75 -18.07
C GLY A 440 12.69 -2.76 -18.95
N PHE A 441 12.06 -3.78 -18.37
CA PHE A 441 11.17 -4.69 -19.10
C PHE A 441 10.06 -3.93 -19.83
N LEU A 442 9.28 -3.11 -19.12
CA LEU A 442 8.20 -2.33 -19.71
C LEU A 442 8.70 -1.30 -20.74
N ALA A 443 9.84 -0.67 -20.49
CA ALA A 443 10.43 0.30 -21.41
C ALA A 443 10.98 -0.34 -22.70
N ALA A 444 11.29 -1.64 -22.71
CA ALA A 444 11.77 -2.35 -23.88
C ALA A 444 10.65 -2.90 -24.79
N LEU A 445 9.42 -3.00 -24.28
CA LEU A 445 8.28 -3.56 -25.01
C LEU A 445 7.91 -2.74 -26.25
N GLN A 446 7.39 -3.45 -27.24
CA GLN A 446 6.76 -2.88 -28.44
C GLN A 446 5.25 -3.06 -28.35
N GLU A 447 4.49 -2.23 -29.04
CA GLU A 447 3.05 -2.37 -29.18
C GLU A 447 2.70 -3.77 -29.74
N GLY A 448 1.63 -4.37 -29.22
CA GLY A 448 1.22 -5.76 -29.46
C GLY A 448 1.89 -6.80 -28.56
N ALA A 449 2.89 -6.42 -27.75
CA ALA A 449 3.52 -7.35 -26.81
C ALA A 449 2.57 -7.76 -25.68
N GLN A 450 2.73 -9.00 -25.20
CA GLN A 450 1.91 -9.57 -24.12
C GLN A 450 2.61 -9.39 -22.77
N VAL A 451 1.91 -8.79 -21.81
CA VAL A 451 2.40 -8.46 -20.47
C VAL A 451 1.56 -9.21 -19.44
N PRO A 452 2.16 -10.08 -18.61
CA PRO A 452 1.38 -10.76 -17.58
C PRO A 452 1.07 -9.80 -16.43
N VAL A 453 -0.22 -9.58 -16.18
CA VAL A 453 -0.75 -8.60 -15.21
C VAL A 453 -1.78 -9.18 -14.26
N PHE A 454 -1.94 -8.54 -13.10
CA PHE A 454 -3.04 -8.77 -12.17
C PHE A 454 -3.41 -7.45 -11.46
N VAL A 455 -4.62 -7.34 -10.91
CA VAL A 455 -5.06 -6.15 -10.16
C VAL A 455 -4.86 -6.38 -8.67
N GLU A 456 -4.22 -5.44 -7.98
CA GLU A 456 -4.17 -5.38 -6.51
C GLU A 456 -5.09 -4.25 -6.03
N PRO A 457 -6.21 -4.59 -5.37
CA PRO A 457 -7.14 -3.58 -4.86
C PRO A 457 -6.56 -2.70 -3.75
N ASN A 458 -6.85 -1.40 -3.79
CA ASN A 458 -6.46 -0.41 -2.78
C ASN A 458 -7.67 0.41 -2.29
N GLU A 459 -8.51 -0.20 -1.46
CA GLU A 459 -9.74 0.40 -0.91
C GLU A 459 -9.51 1.73 -0.14
N ARG A 460 -8.28 1.99 0.31
CA ARG A 460 -7.91 3.21 1.06
C ARG A 460 -7.56 4.39 0.18
N PHE A 461 -7.25 4.14 -1.08
CA PHE A 461 -6.85 5.16 -2.03
C PHE A 461 -7.92 5.28 -3.12
N ARG A 462 -9.07 5.82 -2.74
CA ARG A 462 -10.25 5.96 -3.59
C ARG A 462 -10.76 7.38 -3.62
N VAL A 463 -11.41 7.75 -4.72
CA VAL A 463 -12.23 8.96 -4.76
C VAL A 463 -13.35 8.86 -3.70
N PRO A 464 -13.76 9.97 -3.06
CA PRO A 464 -14.81 9.92 -2.03
C PRO A 464 -16.14 9.44 -2.61
N ALA A 465 -16.85 8.59 -1.86
CA ALA A 465 -18.20 8.14 -2.25
C ALA A 465 -19.20 9.31 -2.33
N ASP A 466 -19.06 10.31 -1.46
CA ASP A 466 -19.79 11.58 -1.59
C ASP A 466 -19.14 12.45 -2.66
N ALA A 467 -19.76 12.47 -3.84
CA ALA A 467 -19.31 13.19 -5.02
C ALA A 467 -19.25 14.73 -4.83
N SER A 468 -19.89 15.28 -3.79
CA SER A 468 -19.81 16.71 -3.45
C SER A 468 -18.54 17.08 -2.70
N ARG A 469 -17.79 16.10 -2.16
CA ARG A 469 -16.54 16.38 -1.43
C ARG A 469 -15.45 16.85 -2.37
N ASP A 470 -14.77 17.91 -1.96
CA ASP A 470 -13.55 18.37 -2.61
C ASP A 470 -12.40 17.37 -2.41
N ILE A 471 -11.46 17.31 -3.36
CA ILE A 471 -10.22 16.53 -3.21
C ILE A 471 -8.98 17.39 -3.45
N ILE A 472 -7.95 17.13 -2.65
CA ILE A 472 -6.62 17.69 -2.76
C ILE A 472 -5.66 16.54 -3.07
N MET A 473 -4.95 16.65 -4.17
CA MET A 473 -4.07 15.62 -4.72
C MET A 473 -2.64 16.15 -4.75
N ILE A 474 -1.69 15.43 -4.16
CA ILE A 474 -0.28 15.83 -4.09
C ILE A 474 0.56 14.70 -4.70
N GLY A 475 1.03 14.91 -5.93
CA GLY A 475 1.66 13.86 -6.74
C GLY A 475 2.77 14.40 -7.63
N PRO A 476 4.00 14.61 -7.10
CA PRO A 476 5.14 14.98 -7.92
C PRO A 476 5.67 13.80 -8.75
N GLY A 477 6.14 14.09 -9.97
CA GLY A 477 6.65 13.11 -10.91
C GLY A 477 5.60 12.04 -11.24
N THR A 478 6.01 10.77 -11.22
CA THR A 478 5.11 9.63 -11.46
C THR A 478 4.04 9.44 -10.39
N GLY A 479 4.15 10.10 -9.23
CA GLY A 479 3.09 10.15 -8.23
C GLY A 479 1.79 10.82 -8.72
N VAL A 480 1.80 11.43 -9.92
CA VAL A 480 0.59 11.95 -10.57
C VAL A 480 -0.31 10.84 -11.16
N ALA A 481 0.22 9.61 -11.30
CA ALA A 481 -0.46 8.50 -11.95
C ALA A 481 -1.91 8.31 -11.46
N PRO A 482 -2.18 8.00 -10.18
CA PRO A 482 -3.55 7.74 -9.74
C PRO A 482 -4.45 8.98 -9.84
N PHE A 483 -3.87 10.19 -9.78
CA PHE A 483 -4.64 11.44 -9.88
C PHE A 483 -5.17 11.70 -11.28
N ARG A 484 -4.51 11.18 -12.32
CA ARG A 484 -5.08 11.15 -13.67
C ARG A 484 -6.37 10.33 -13.67
N GLY A 485 -6.34 9.13 -13.09
CA GLY A 485 -7.54 8.29 -12.92
C GLY A 485 -8.62 8.95 -12.07
N PHE A 486 -8.26 9.64 -10.99
CA PHE A 486 -9.24 10.33 -10.11
C PHE A 486 -9.97 11.46 -10.83
N VAL A 487 -9.24 12.31 -11.58
CA VAL A 487 -9.84 13.41 -12.34
C VAL A 487 -10.76 12.85 -13.45
N GLN A 488 -10.32 11.78 -14.14
CA GLN A 488 -11.15 11.10 -15.13
C GLN A 488 -12.44 10.54 -14.51
N GLU A 489 -12.34 9.80 -13.40
CA GLU A 489 -13.50 9.20 -12.72
C GLU A 489 -14.50 10.25 -12.27
N ARG A 490 -14.01 11.33 -11.63
CA ARG A 490 -14.87 12.40 -11.11
C ARG A 490 -15.56 13.17 -12.22
N ALA A 491 -14.89 13.34 -13.36
CA ALA A 491 -15.52 13.92 -14.54
C ALA A 491 -16.63 13.01 -15.10
N GLU A 492 -16.36 11.71 -15.27
CA GLU A 492 -17.32 10.75 -15.84
C GLU A 492 -18.51 10.45 -14.91
N THR A 493 -18.32 10.56 -13.60
CA THR A 493 -19.39 10.42 -12.62
C THR A 493 -20.18 11.71 -12.35
N GLY A 494 -19.77 12.83 -12.96
CA GLY A 494 -20.42 14.13 -12.75
C GLY A 494 -20.25 14.69 -11.33
N ALA A 495 -19.14 14.37 -10.67
CA ALA A 495 -18.88 14.81 -9.30
C ALA A 495 -18.80 16.35 -9.21
N THR A 496 -19.51 16.93 -8.25
CA THR A 496 -19.62 18.39 -8.10
C THR A 496 -18.55 18.99 -7.20
N GLY A 497 -17.87 18.18 -6.38
CA GLY A 497 -16.77 18.63 -5.54
C GLY A 497 -15.55 19.00 -6.38
N ARG A 498 -14.77 19.97 -5.90
CA ARG A 498 -13.65 20.57 -6.61
C ARG A 498 -12.40 19.69 -6.53
N ASN A 499 -11.59 19.76 -7.58
CA ASN A 499 -10.35 18.98 -7.70
C ASN A 499 -9.14 19.92 -7.69
N TRP A 500 -8.20 19.73 -6.77
CA TRP A 500 -6.97 20.51 -6.68
C TRP A 500 -5.74 19.61 -6.75
N LEU A 501 -4.89 19.82 -7.76
CA LEU A 501 -3.62 19.10 -7.93
C LEU A 501 -2.41 19.97 -7.56
N PHE A 502 -1.54 19.45 -6.71
CA PHE A 502 -0.16 19.89 -6.52
C PHE A 502 0.77 18.93 -7.27
N PHE A 503 1.38 19.43 -8.35
CA PHE A 503 2.32 18.68 -9.15
C PHE A 503 3.73 19.27 -9.02
N GLY A 504 4.73 18.41 -9.01
CA GLY A 504 6.13 18.83 -8.96
C GLY A 504 7.02 17.98 -9.85
N ALA A 505 8.02 18.61 -10.44
CA ALA A 505 9.02 17.93 -11.25
C ALA A 505 10.37 18.65 -11.19
N ARG A 506 11.37 18.21 -11.98
CA ARG A 506 12.65 18.92 -12.07
C ARG A 506 12.52 20.15 -12.94
N HIS A 507 12.05 19.96 -14.17
CA HIS A 507 11.95 21.01 -15.18
C HIS A 507 10.56 21.05 -15.82
N PHE A 508 10.07 22.26 -16.10
CA PHE A 508 8.79 22.47 -16.76
C PHE A 508 8.74 21.85 -18.17
N ASN A 509 9.79 22.02 -18.97
CA ASN A 509 9.77 21.61 -20.38
C ASN A 509 9.96 20.10 -20.60
N SER A 510 10.68 19.41 -19.71
CA SER A 510 11.02 17.99 -19.88
C SER A 510 10.25 17.05 -18.97
N ASP A 511 9.77 17.52 -17.81
CA ASP A 511 9.21 16.62 -16.79
C ASP A 511 7.76 16.97 -16.40
N PHE A 512 7.09 17.92 -17.08
CA PHE A 512 5.67 18.22 -16.81
C PHE A 512 4.75 17.18 -17.47
N LEU A 513 4.63 16.04 -16.79
CA LEU A 513 3.83 14.89 -17.22
C LEU A 513 2.35 15.27 -17.42
N TYR A 514 1.76 14.81 -18.53
CA TYR A 514 0.36 15.06 -18.90
C TYR A 514 -0.05 16.54 -18.97
N GLN A 515 0.89 17.45 -19.24
CA GLN A 515 0.65 18.90 -19.30
C GLN A 515 -0.62 19.30 -20.07
N VAL A 516 -0.80 18.74 -21.28
CA VAL A 516 -1.93 19.08 -22.15
C VAL A 516 -3.25 18.62 -21.51
N GLU A 517 -3.29 17.40 -20.97
CA GLU A 517 -4.47 16.88 -20.28
C GLU A 517 -4.85 17.72 -19.06
N TRP A 518 -3.87 18.17 -18.26
CA TRP A 518 -4.15 19.05 -17.12
C TRP A 518 -4.71 20.41 -17.54
N GLN A 519 -4.19 20.97 -18.63
CA GLN A 519 -4.69 22.23 -19.18
C GLN A 519 -6.12 22.09 -19.71
N GLU A 520 -6.42 20.99 -20.39
CA GLU A 520 -7.78 20.68 -20.85
C GLU A 520 -8.74 20.45 -19.68
N ALA A 521 -8.33 19.70 -18.66
CA ALA A 521 -9.13 19.47 -17.47
C ALA A 521 -9.47 20.77 -16.74
N LEU A 522 -8.52 21.74 -16.67
CA LEU A 522 -8.78 23.08 -16.14
C LEU A 522 -9.82 23.85 -16.97
N GLN A 523 -9.72 23.79 -18.30
CA GLN A 523 -10.67 24.46 -19.20
C GLN A 523 -12.08 23.86 -19.08
N LYS A 524 -12.17 22.53 -18.99
CA LYS A 524 -13.43 21.78 -18.83
C LYS A 524 -13.98 21.84 -17.40
N LYS A 525 -13.25 22.44 -16.45
CA LYS A 525 -13.55 22.45 -15.00
C LYS A 525 -13.61 21.06 -14.37
N GLU A 526 -12.99 20.07 -15.01
CA GLU A 526 -12.73 18.76 -14.41
C GLU A 526 -11.60 18.88 -13.38
N LEU A 527 -10.63 19.76 -13.59
CA LEU A 527 -9.68 20.21 -12.58
C LEU A 527 -9.98 21.67 -12.22
N HIS A 528 -9.98 22.01 -10.94
CA HIS A 528 -10.33 23.35 -10.47
C HIS A 528 -9.10 24.19 -10.13
N ARG A 529 -8.02 23.53 -9.71
CA ARG A 529 -6.77 24.20 -9.37
C ARG A 529 -5.56 23.31 -9.62
N LEU A 530 -4.49 23.94 -10.09
CA LEU A 530 -3.20 23.31 -10.36
C LEU A 530 -2.08 24.20 -9.82
N ASP A 531 -1.32 23.69 -8.85
CA ASP A 531 -0.14 24.36 -8.32
C ASP A 531 1.11 23.55 -8.69
N LEU A 532 2.09 24.23 -9.30
CA LEU A 532 3.26 23.59 -9.92
C LEU A 532 4.57 23.95 -9.20
N ALA A 533 5.44 22.96 -8.99
CA ALA A 533 6.78 23.15 -8.43
C ALA A 533 7.88 22.53 -9.31
N PHE A 534 8.79 23.34 -9.85
CA PHE A 534 9.92 22.89 -10.66
C PHE A 534 11.22 23.10 -9.91
N SER A 535 11.80 22.00 -9.41
CA SER A 535 12.90 22.04 -8.44
C SER A 535 14.25 22.46 -9.01
N ARG A 536 14.41 22.41 -10.33
CA ARG A 536 15.66 22.73 -11.03
C ARG A 536 15.53 23.85 -12.05
N ASP A 537 14.34 24.41 -12.22
CA ASP A 537 14.16 25.61 -13.03
C ASP A 537 14.57 26.85 -12.22
N PRO A 538 15.24 27.82 -12.84
CA PRO A 538 15.55 29.08 -12.19
C PRO A 538 14.25 29.86 -11.94
N LEU A 539 13.70 29.75 -10.73
CA LEU A 539 12.53 30.53 -10.34
C LEU A 539 12.92 32.00 -10.12
N LYS A 540 12.25 32.90 -10.83
CA LYS A 540 12.00 34.26 -10.33
C LYS A 540 10.71 34.21 -9.51
N SER A 541 10.80 33.90 -8.22
CA SER A 541 9.66 34.18 -7.33
C SER A 541 9.52 35.70 -7.19
N PRO A 542 8.31 36.29 -7.32
CA PRO A 542 8.10 37.73 -7.15
C PRO A 542 8.41 38.25 -5.74
N HIS A 543 8.71 37.36 -4.79
CA HIS A 543 9.10 37.67 -3.42
C HIS A 543 10.59 37.37 -3.11
N MET A 544 11.43 37.09 -4.10
CA MET A 544 12.86 36.85 -3.86
C MET A 544 13.72 38.08 -4.08
N ASP A 545 14.51 38.41 -3.05
CA ASP A 545 15.57 39.40 -3.09
C ASP A 545 16.65 38.96 -4.10
N ALA A 546 16.84 39.73 -5.17
CA ALA A 546 17.74 39.40 -6.28
C ALA A 546 19.25 39.32 -5.90
N ARG A 547 19.57 39.47 -4.61
CA ARG A 547 20.94 39.46 -4.06
C ARG A 547 21.32 38.15 -3.34
N ALA A 548 20.37 37.23 -3.13
CA ALA A 548 20.67 35.91 -2.57
C ALA A 548 21.07 34.95 -3.70
N GLY A 549 22.37 34.79 -3.95
CA GLY A 549 22.94 33.90 -4.97
C GLY A 549 22.74 32.39 -4.74
N SER A 550 21.65 31.95 -4.13
CA SER A 550 21.33 30.53 -3.98
C SER A 550 20.28 30.10 -5.00
N GLN A 551 20.62 29.13 -5.87
CA GLN A 551 19.64 28.33 -6.61
C GLN A 551 18.78 27.54 -5.61
N GLN A 552 17.76 28.19 -5.04
CA GLN A 552 16.88 27.56 -4.07
C GLN A 552 15.98 26.56 -4.80
N ARG A 553 16.14 25.26 -4.52
CA ARG A 553 15.28 24.21 -5.06
C ARG A 553 13.88 24.35 -4.50
N PHE A 554 12.89 24.23 -5.37
CA PHE A 554 11.50 24.50 -5.04
C PHE A 554 10.63 23.27 -5.31
N TYR A 555 9.99 22.74 -4.27
CA TYR A 555 9.23 21.50 -4.30
C TYR A 555 7.77 21.73 -3.88
N VAL A 556 6.96 20.66 -3.91
CA VAL A 556 5.52 20.74 -3.61
C VAL A 556 5.24 21.18 -2.17
N GLN A 557 6.10 20.83 -1.21
CA GLN A 557 5.96 21.24 0.19
C GLN A 557 6.11 22.75 0.40
N GLN A 558 6.83 23.46 -0.48
CA GLN A 558 6.86 24.92 -0.47
C GLN A 558 5.54 25.49 -1.02
N ARG A 559 5.00 24.91 -2.11
CA ARG A 559 3.67 25.30 -2.63
C ARG A 559 2.55 25.09 -1.62
N LEU A 560 2.58 23.99 -0.87
CA LEU A 560 1.60 23.73 0.18
C LEU A 560 1.62 24.85 1.23
N ARG A 561 2.80 25.28 1.67
CA ARG A 561 2.94 26.40 2.63
C ARG A 561 2.50 27.74 2.04
N GLU A 562 2.85 28.03 0.78
CA GLU A 562 2.38 29.25 0.08
C GLU A 562 0.86 29.31 -0.07
N ARG A 563 0.21 28.15 -0.23
CA ARG A 563 -1.24 28.02 -0.34
C ARG A 563 -1.90 27.64 0.99
N GLY A 564 -1.19 27.79 2.10
CA GLY A 564 -1.57 27.22 3.39
C GLY A 564 -2.99 27.59 3.84
N ARG A 565 -3.39 28.85 3.65
CA ARG A 565 -4.73 29.31 4.04
C ARG A 565 -5.83 28.59 3.27
N ASP A 566 -5.74 28.59 1.94
CA ASP A 566 -6.71 27.93 1.07
C ASP A 566 -6.75 26.41 1.33
N LEU A 567 -5.57 25.81 1.53
CA LEU A 567 -5.43 24.39 1.83
C LEU A 567 -6.15 24.04 3.14
N TYR A 568 -5.91 24.82 4.19
CA TYR A 568 -6.58 24.66 5.48
C TYR A 568 -8.09 24.84 5.37
N ASP A 569 -8.56 25.86 4.64
CA ASP A 569 -10.00 26.10 4.44
C ASP A 569 -10.70 24.92 3.71
N TRP A 570 -10.05 24.31 2.72
CA TRP A 570 -10.58 23.10 2.06
C TRP A 570 -10.63 21.90 3.00
N LEU A 571 -9.59 21.69 3.81
CA LEU A 571 -9.57 20.62 4.82
C LEU A 571 -10.68 20.81 5.85
N GLN A 572 -10.90 22.03 6.34
CA GLN A 572 -12.02 22.37 7.22
C GLN A 572 -13.38 22.18 6.53
N GLY A 573 -13.46 22.45 5.21
CA GLY A 573 -14.64 22.22 4.37
C GLY A 573 -14.99 20.75 4.10
N GLY A 574 -14.23 19.80 4.64
CA GLY A 574 -14.51 18.37 4.46
C GLY A 574 -13.75 17.73 3.29
N ALA A 575 -12.74 18.40 2.71
CA ALA A 575 -11.97 17.83 1.61
C ALA A 575 -11.25 16.53 2.00
N HIS A 576 -11.04 15.66 1.02
CA HIS A 576 -10.15 14.51 1.13
C HIS A 576 -8.77 14.87 0.56
N LEU A 577 -7.72 14.38 1.22
CA LEU A 577 -6.33 14.64 0.94
C LEU A 577 -5.62 13.36 0.52
N TYR A 578 -4.90 13.43 -0.59
CA TYR A 578 -4.19 12.29 -1.16
C TYR A 578 -2.75 12.65 -1.46
N VAL A 579 -1.82 11.78 -1.07
CA VAL A 579 -0.39 11.93 -1.35
C VAL A 579 0.11 10.67 -2.07
N CYS A 580 0.74 10.84 -3.23
CA CYS A 580 1.31 9.71 -3.98
C CYS A 580 2.72 10.03 -4.49
N GLY A 581 3.62 9.04 -4.44
CA GLY A 581 4.99 9.12 -4.95
C GLY A 581 6.03 8.62 -3.96
N ALA A 582 7.25 9.18 -3.99
CA ALA A 582 8.36 8.67 -3.18
C ALA A 582 8.10 8.76 -1.66
N ILE A 583 8.53 7.75 -0.90
CA ILE A 583 8.42 7.71 0.58
C ILE A 583 8.99 8.98 1.24
N ALA A 584 10.21 9.39 0.86
CA ALA A 584 10.84 10.59 1.40
C ALA A 584 10.01 11.86 1.13
N MET A 585 9.37 11.95 -0.04
CA MET A 585 8.48 13.05 -0.39
C MET A 585 7.21 13.04 0.47
N GLY A 586 6.63 11.85 0.71
CA GLY A 586 5.47 11.70 1.59
C GLY A 586 5.74 12.21 3.02
N ARG A 587 6.93 11.96 3.57
CA ARG A 587 7.36 12.49 4.88
C ARG A 587 7.43 14.02 4.86
N ASP A 588 8.08 14.60 3.87
CA ASP A 588 8.28 16.05 3.78
C ASP A 588 6.95 16.80 3.53
N VAL A 589 6.03 16.19 2.78
CA VAL A 589 4.66 16.69 2.60
C VAL A 589 3.88 16.62 3.91
N HIS A 590 3.97 15.52 4.65
CA HIS A 590 3.30 15.39 5.95
C HIS A 590 3.78 16.45 6.95
N ALA A 591 5.09 16.70 7.01
CA ALA A 591 5.65 17.78 7.83
C ALA A 591 5.11 19.16 7.41
N ALA A 592 5.01 19.42 6.11
CA ALA A 592 4.46 20.69 5.62
C ALA A 592 2.96 20.85 5.92
N LEU A 593 2.19 19.76 5.92
CA LEU A 593 0.79 19.77 6.32
C LEU A 593 0.64 20.11 7.81
N LEU A 594 1.50 19.55 8.68
CA LEU A 594 1.54 19.92 10.10
C LEU A 594 1.82 21.41 10.28
N ASP A 595 2.82 21.95 9.56
CA ASP A 595 3.14 23.38 9.60
C ASP A 595 1.94 24.24 9.16
N VAL A 596 1.27 23.88 8.08
CA VAL A 596 0.12 24.62 7.54
C VAL A 596 -1.06 24.59 8.52
N VAL A 597 -1.39 23.41 9.06
CA VAL A 597 -2.49 23.28 10.01
C VAL A 597 -2.19 24.05 11.29
N ALA A 598 -0.97 23.95 11.83
CA ALA A 598 -0.55 24.71 13.00
C ALA A 598 -0.61 26.23 12.74
N ALA A 599 -0.17 26.71 11.58
CA ALA A 599 -0.21 28.13 11.23
C ALA A 599 -1.65 28.70 11.17
N HIS A 600 -2.66 27.85 10.93
CA HIS A 600 -4.04 28.28 10.74
C HIS A 600 -5.03 27.79 11.82
N ASN A 601 -4.59 26.97 12.79
CA ASN A 601 -5.38 26.54 13.95
C ASN A 601 -5.10 27.36 15.24
N GLY A 602 -4.30 28.42 15.16
CA GLY A 602 -3.87 29.22 16.31
C GLY A 602 -2.46 28.93 16.82
N GLY A 603 -1.65 28.17 16.07
CA GLY A 603 -0.25 27.89 16.38
C GLY A 603 -0.02 26.62 17.18
N ASP A 604 -1.03 25.78 17.36
CA ASP A 604 -0.97 24.58 18.20
C ASP A 604 -0.54 23.36 17.37
N ALA A 605 0.71 22.93 17.56
CA ALA A 605 1.30 21.79 16.89
C ALA A 605 0.69 20.44 17.33
N GLU A 606 0.29 20.30 18.60
CA GLU A 606 -0.34 19.06 19.08
C GLU A 606 -1.74 18.92 18.51
N ALA A 607 -2.51 20.01 18.49
CA ALA A 607 -3.82 20.03 17.85
C ALA A 607 -3.71 19.78 16.34
N ALA A 608 -2.65 20.26 15.67
CA ALA A 608 -2.41 20.00 14.26
C ALA A 608 -2.14 18.51 13.98
N ALA A 609 -1.30 17.88 14.79
CA ALA A 609 -1.04 16.43 14.71
C ALA A 609 -2.31 15.62 14.99
N GLY A 610 -3.07 15.99 16.03
CA GLY A 610 -4.35 15.36 16.34
C GLY A 610 -5.38 15.48 15.20
N TYR A 611 -5.43 16.62 14.54
CA TYR A 611 -6.32 16.87 13.40
C TYR A 611 -5.96 16.00 12.19
N LEU A 612 -4.69 15.95 11.79
CA LEU A 612 -4.27 15.10 10.66
C LEU A 612 -4.47 13.61 10.95
N SER A 613 -4.20 13.16 12.18
CA SER A 613 -4.49 11.78 12.62
C SER A 613 -5.99 11.47 12.57
N ALA A 614 -6.85 12.43 12.91
CA ALA A 614 -8.30 12.27 12.77
C ALA A 614 -8.70 12.12 11.29
N LEU A 615 -8.14 12.92 10.39
CA LEU A 615 -8.38 12.78 8.94
C LEU A 615 -7.97 11.40 8.41
N GLN A 616 -6.84 10.85 8.85
CA GLN A 616 -6.41 9.50 8.45
C GLN A 616 -7.40 8.44 8.92
N ARG A 617 -7.82 8.49 10.18
CA ARG A 617 -8.82 7.57 10.76
C ARG A 617 -10.18 7.67 10.06
N GLU A 618 -10.55 8.86 9.60
CA GLU A 618 -11.77 9.12 8.84
C GLU A 618 -11.67 8.72 7.35
N GLY A 619 -10.50 8.27 6.87
CA GLY A 619 -10.27 7.98 5.45
C GLY A 619 -10.22 9.23 4.56
N ARG A 620 -10.05 10.40 5.18
CA ARG A 620 -9.95 11.71 4.51
C ARG A 620 -8.51 12.13 4.25
N TYR A 621 -7.52 11.42 4.76
CA TYR A 621 -6.12 11.58 4.40
C TYR A 621 -5.50 10.22 4.07
N ALA A 622 -5.23 9.98 2.79
CA ALA A 622 -4.70 8.72 2.27
C ALA A 622 -3.34 8.92 1.59
N ARG A 623 -2.47 7.90 1.68
CA ARG A 623 -1.12 7.91 1.09
C ARG A 623 -0.89 6.63 0.28
N ASP A 624 -0.37 6.82 -0.93
CA ASP A 624 0.14 5.75 -1.80
C ASP A 624 1.60 6.06 -2.13
N VAL A 625 2.49 5.75 -1.18
CA VAL A 625 3.91 6.08 -1.24
C VAL A 625 4.78 4.83 -1.31
N TYR A 626 5.82 4.87 -2.15
CA TYR A 626 6.65 3.72 -2.50
C TYR A 626 8.10 4.08 -2.83
#